data_AF-A0A1F7FEP3-F1
#
_entry.id   AF-A0A1F7FEP3-F1
#
_cell.length_a   1.000
_cell.length_b   1.000
_cell.length_c   1.000
_cell.angle_alpha   90.00
_cell.angle_beta   90.00
_cell.angle_gamma   90.00
#
_symmetry.space_group_name_H-M   'P 1'
#
loop_
_entity.id
_entity.type
_entity.pdbx_description
1 polymer ?
#
loop_
_entity_poly.entity_id
_entity_poly.type
_entity_poly.pdbx_seq_one_letter_code
_entity_poly.pdbx_strand_id
1 'polypeptide(L)'
;MRESSITLKVIIVLILVICAQGMGKTVILPQFRNITAAVDTLMSGDTLLCDSGIYQGFEITKQYDSLNPLVIKSKVLHGAQVITGGNCHFIGAQGVVLDGFEVRGPNITATSGLIRIENNGSFIANYITIKNCHVHHAPLEADCIKVSRARNISLIGCDLHDPGLRAAGNGPQETCDWIDVKNGLVRGNLFRWTTQPARQYFNAKAGSRDILIENNIFLNHNSPTADQAIQLGGYSSLEYIVAAGEEYEGINQIARNNIIIASTTSAIGIVNVNGAYIYNNLIYNCVTNDLISARTAYGSGSSGGNTNVYIFNNIFNNTNGDMPRVLSGTTAILSNVFHGNNLYYNAGVRILTGFYNPNTENGAIISDPQIAMLDSGDYNAIFNSLSISATSQAIDHGTIPDSVTPGVPFDMRGFSRPLGSAYDIGPLEFNPTKTEKNGLPEIKKEGILVHPNPFNPATTITLNTAAFNRQYTLEISDIYGRLIDKFKTNGAALNNGFIWHAQGRPSGIYIITVHGGAHVFSERLVLLK
;
A
#
# COMPACT_ATOMS: atom_id res chain seq x y z
N MET A 1 61.52 -14.57 44.19
CA MET A 1 60.60 -15.35 43.36
C MET A 1 59.21 -15.27 43.95
N ARG A 2 58.26 -14.79 43.13
CA ARG A 2 56.80 -14.78 43.26
C ARG A 2 56.17 -13.87 44.33
N GLU A 3 55.69 -12.76 43.80
CA GLU A 3 54.63 -11.88 44.31
C GLU A 3 53.37 -12.66 44.69
N SER A 4 52.76 -12.27 45.80
CA SER A 4 51.41 -12.67 46.21
C SER A 4 50.49 -11.45 46.07
N SER A 5 49.68 -11.44 45.01
CA SER A 5 48.61 -10.46 44.80
C SER A 5 47.37 -10.89 45.60
N ILE A 6 46.98 -10.04 46.57
CA ILE A 6 45.70 -10.11 47.26
C ILE A 6 44.69 -9.34 46.39
N THR A 7 43.83 -10.04 45.67
CA THR A 7 42.75 -9.43 44.89
C THR A 7 41.46 -9.43 45.69
N LEU A 8 40.95 -8.22 45.92
CA LEU A 8 39.72 -7.83 46.59
C LEU A 8 38.50 -8.46 45.89
N LYS A 9 37.65 -9.18 46.65
CA LYS A 9 36.33 -9.65 46.19
C LYS A 9 35.39 -8.44 46.08
N VAL A 10 35.10 -7.99 44.86
CA VAL A 10 33.96 -7.12 44.57
C VAL A 10 32.77 -8.02 44.25
N ILE A 11 31.77 -8.02 45.14
CA ILE A 11 30.45 -8.59 44.87
C ILE A 11 29.75 -7.61 43.92
N ILE A 12 29.74 -7.93 42.62
CA ILE A 12 28.85 -7.28 41.66
C ILE A 12 27.47 -7.90 41.86
N VAL A 13 26.59 -7.19 42.55
CA VAL A 13 25.15 -7.46 42.47
C VAL A 13 24.72 -7.02 41.08
N LEU A 14 24.67 -7.98 40.15
CA LEU A 14 24.05 -7.78 38.85
C LEU A 14 22.53 -7.68 39.11
N ILE A 15 22.01 -6.46 39.19
CA ILE A 15 20.58 -6.23 39.08
C ILE A 15 20.23 -6.64 37.64
N LEU A 16 19.77 -7.88 37.50
CA LEU A 16 19.00 -8.32 36.35
C LEU A 16 17.71 -7.50 36.36
N VAL A 17 17.75 -6.32 35.72
CA VAL A 17 16.52 -5.72 35.20
C VAL A 17 16.07 -6.67 34.10
N ILE A 18 15.30 -7.67 34.49
CA ILE A 18 14.38 -8.32 33.56
C ILE A 18 13.47 -7.18 33.13
N CYS A 19 13.76 -6.58 31.98
CA CYS A 19 12.74 -5.86 31.22
C CYS A 19 11.65 -6.89 30.93
N ALA A 20 10.70 -7.00 31.85
CA ALA A 20 9.38 -7.45 31.50
C ALA A 20 8.91 -6.43 30.45
N GLN A 21 9.12 -6.76 29.17
CA GLN A 21 8.33 -6.18 28.10
C GLN A 21 6.89 -6.56 28.43
N GLY A 22 6.23 -5.68 29.18
CA GLY A 22 4.84 -5.88 29.56
C GLY A 22 4.06 -6.01 28.26
N MET A 23 3.38 -7.14 28.08
CA MET A 23 2.33 -7.25 27.07
C MET A 23 1.43 -6.03 27.25
N GLY A 24 1.32 -5.18 26.23
CA GLY A 24 0.49 -3.99 26.31
C GLY A 24 -0.91 -4.35 26.78
N LYS A 25 -1.49 -3.52 27.65
CA LYS A 25 -2.81 -3.81 28.22
C LYS A 25 -3.90 -3.48 27.20
N THR A 26 -4.99 -4.24 27.25
CA THR A 26 -6.21 -3.89 26.53
C THR A 26 -7.17 -3.15 27.47
N VAL A 27 -7.61 -1.95 27.07
CA VAL A 27 -8.61 -1.15 27.78
C VAL A 27 -9.86 -1.07 26.91
N ILE A 28 -11.00 -1.50 27.45
CA ILE A 28 -12.29 -1.43 26.75
C ILE A 28 -12.88 -0.03 26.90
N LEU A 29 -13.31 0.56 25.78
CA LEU A 29 -13.96 1.87 25.76
C LEU A 29 -15.44 1.72 25.34
N PRO A 30 -16.41 1.95 26.24
CA PRO A 30 -17.82 2.02 25.88
C PRO A 30 -18.10 3.15 24.89
N GLN A 31 -19.18 3.04 24.11
CA GLN A 31 -19.63 4.09 23.18
C GLN A 31 -19.87 5.44 23.88
N PHE A 32 -19.84 6.54 23.10
CA PHE A 32 -19.94 7.94 23.55
C PHE A 32 -18.83 8.44 24.47
N ARG A 33 -17.86 7.59 24.83
CA ARG A 33 -16.69 8.02 25.60
C ARG A 33 -15.67 8.69 24.68
N ASN A 34 -14.95 9.66 25.23
CA ASN A 34 -13.93 10.41 24.50
C ASN A 34 -12.68 9.54 24.28
N ILE A 35 -12.30 9.35 23.01
CA ILE A 35 -11.14 8.53 22.62
C ILE A 35 -9.84 9.20 23.06
N THR A 36 -9.65 10.50 22.80
CA THR A 36 -8.44 11.24 23.18
C THR A 36 -8.12 11.08 24.68
N ALA A 37 -9.11 11.33 25.54
CA ALA A 37 -8.96 11.21 26.99
C ALA A 37 -8.62 9.79 27.45
N ALA A 38 -9.13 8.76 26.76
CA ALA A 38 -8.77 7.38 27.06
C ALA A 38 -7.33 7.09 26.62
N VAL A 39 -6.97 7.50 25.40
CA VAL A 39 -5.64 7.31 24.81
C VAL A 39 -4.54 7.99 25.62
N ASP A 40 -4.80 9.14 26.23
CA ASP A 40 -3.82 9.86 27.06
C ASP A 40 -3.33 9.01 28.26
N THR A 41 -4.16 8.07 28.73
CA THR A 41 -3.83 7.14 29.83
C THR A 41 -3.08 5.88 29.39
N LEU A 42 -2.86 5.72 28.08
CA LEU A 42 -2.25 4.54 27.48
C LEU A 42 -0.80 4.80 27.07
N MET A 43 -0.05 3.70 26.98
CA MET A 43 1.37 3.65 26.62
C MET A 43 1.57 2.88 25.31
N SER A 44 2.80 2.88 24.79
CA SER A 44 3.19 2.06 23.65
C SER A 44 2.85 0.58 23.88
N GLY A 45 2.29 -0.07 22.86
CA GLY A 45 1.87 -1.47 22.86
C GLY A 45 0.45 -1.69 23.40
N ASP A 46 -0.15 -0.70 24.07
CA ASP A 46 -1.51 -0.82 24.59
C ASP A 46 -2.54 -0.85 23.46
N THR A 47 -3.70 -1.47 23.74
CA THR A 47 -4.85 -1.47 22.85
C THR A 47 -6.05 -0.80 23.52
N LEU A 48 -6.61 0.23 22.89
CA LEU A 48 -7.95 0.74 23.18
C LEU A 48 -8.96 -0.03 22.33
N LEU A 49 -9.77 -0.87 22.97
CA LEU A 49 -10.79 -1.68 22.30
C LEU A 49 -12.16 -1.02 22.45
N CYS A 50 -12.62 -0.35 21.40
CA CYS A 50 -13.89 0.36 21.36
C CYS A 50 -15.06 -0.60 21.10
N ASP A 51 -16.06 -0.59 21.98
CA ASP A 51 -17.32 -1.30 21.76
C ASP A 51 -18.07 -0.74 20.53
N SER A 52 -19.05 -1.49 20.02
CA SER A 52 -19.91 -0.97 18.96
C SER A 52 -20.74 0.22 19.43
N GLY A 53 -20.87 1.24 18.58
CA GLY A 53 -21.63 2.45 18.86
C GLY A 53 -20.97 3.69 18.29
N ILE A 54 -21.49 4.85 18.70
CA ILE A 54 -21.08 6.14 18.14
C ILE A 54 -20.00 6.79 19.01
N TYR A 55 -18.99 7.33 18.34
CA TYR A 55 -17.91 8.12 18.92
C TYR A 55 -17.86 9.49 18.24
N GLN A 56 -17.38 10.49 18.98
CA GLN A 56 -17.06 11.80 18.40
C GLN A 56 -15.69 11.76 17.73
N GLY A 57 -15.46 12.69 16.79
CA GLY A 57 -14.12 13.01 16.31
C GLY A 57 -13.12 13.22 17.45
N PHE A 58 -11.87 12.85 17.22
CA PHE A 58 -10.84 12.80 18.25
C PHE A 58 -9.48 13.20 17.68
N GLU A 59 -8.61 13.69 18.55
CA GLU A 59 -7.26 14.11 18.23
C GLU A 59 -6.23 13.28 18.99
N ILE A 60 -5.17 12.89 18.30
CA ILE A 60 -4.01 12.19 18.85
C ILE A 60 -2.76 12.97 18.46
N THR A 61 -1.95 13.35 19.45
CA THR A 61 -0.69 14.09 19.24
C THR A 61 0.52 13.39 19.85
N LYS A 62 0.27 12.36 20.67
CA LYS A 62 1.29 11.67 21.46
C LYS A 62 2.24 10.85 20.58
N GLN A 63 3.48 10.74 21.04
CA GLN A 63 4.51 9.91 20.42
C GLN A 63 4.54 8.54 21.09
N TYR A 64 4.13 7.50 20.36
CA TYR A 64 4.31 6.12 20.77
C TYR A 64 5.54 5.52 20.09
N ASP A 65 6.01 4.42 20.67
CA ASP A 65 7.04 3.59 20.06
C ASP A 65 6.49 3.00 18.77
N SER A 66 7.19 3.24 17.66
CA SER A 66 6.79 2.74 16.35
C SER A 66 6.92 1.22 16.26
N LEU A 67 7.73 0.58 17.12
CA LEU A 67 7.84 -0.88 17.25
C LEU A 67 6.67 -1.49 18.00
N ASN A 68 6.11 -0.75 18.95
CA ASN A 68 5.01 -1.17 19.81
C ASN A 68 3.94 -0.08 19.74
N PRO A 69 3.23 0.05 18.62
CA PRO A 69 2.30 1.15 18.44
C PRO A 69 1.14 1.05 19.42
N LEU A 70 0.52 2.19 19.72
CA LEU A 70 -0.82 2.19 20.28
C LEU A 70 -1.79 1.64 19.23
N VAL A 71 -2.68 0.73 19.62
CA VAL A 71 -3.76 0.24 18.76
C VAL A 71 -5.10 0.79 19.24
N ILE A 72 -5.76 1.60 18.42
CA ILE A 72 -7.14 2.04 18.62
C ILE A 72 -8.01 1.18 17.71
N LYS A 73 -8.79 0.26 18.29
CA LYS A 73 -9.44 -0.82 17.54
C LYS A 73 -10.93 -0.90 17.83
N SER A 74 -11.72 -1.06 16.77
CA SER A 74 -13.10 -1.47 16.90
C SER A 74 -13.21 -2.95 17.27
N LYS A 75 -14.03 -3.26 18.27
CA LYS A 75 -14.25 -4.63 18.75
C LYS A 75 -14.97 -5.51 17.73
N VAL A 76 -15.91 -4.92 17.00
CA VAL A 76 -16.62 -5.55 15.87
C VAL A 76 -16.24 -4.72 14.65
N LEU A 77 -15.80 -5.36 13.57
CA LEU A 77 -15.43 -4.65 12.34
C LEU A 77 -16.55 -3.69 11.91
N HIS A 78 -16.20 -2.41 11.77
CA HIS A 78 -17.08 -1.27 11.45
C HIS A 78 -18.17 -0.97 12.50
N GLY A 79 -18.10 -1.59 13.68
CA GLY A 79 -19.08 -1.42 14.75
C GLY A 79 -18.87 -0.13 15.56
N ALA A 80 -17.64 0.35 15.68
CA ALA A 80 -17.33 1.64 16.28
C ALA A 80 -17.32 2.71 15.18
N GLN A 81 -18.24 3.67 15.29
CA GLN A 81 -18.55 4.62 14.24
C GLN A 81 -18.20 6.05 14.68
N VAL A 82 -17.32 6.72 13.95
CA VAL A 82 -17.05 8.15 14.15
C VAL A 82 -17.89 8.95 13.16
N ILE A 83 -19.02 9.49 13.65
CA ILE A 83 -20.05 10.13 12.79
C ILE A 83 -20.58 11.47 13.29
N THR A 84 -20.02 11.99 14.38
CA THR A 84 -20.39 13.29 14.95
C THR A 84 -19.13 14.03 15.40
N GLY A 85 -19.18 15.37 15.42
CA GLY A 85 -18.06 16.20 15.87
C GLY A 85 -17.03 16.46 14.76
N GLY A 86 -15.75 16.46 15.14
CA GLY A 86 -14.61 16.72 14.24
C GLY A 86 -14.12 15.48 13.49
N ASN A 87 -12.92 15.58 12.91
CA ASN A 87 -12.23 14.50 12.23
C ASN A 87 -11.57 13.49 13.21
N CYS A 88 -11.14 12.33 12.69
CA CYS A 88 -10.11 11.52 13.35
C CYS A 88 -8.75 12.12 12.99
N HIS A 89 -8.10 12.81 13.93
CA HIS A 89 -6.95 13.65 13.64
C HIS A 89 -5.68 13.13 14.33
N PHE A 90 -4.63 12.90 13.55
CA PHE A 90 -3.31 12.51 14.03
C PHE A 90 -2.33 13.65 13.73
N ILE A 91 -2.04 14.50 14.72
CA ILE A 91 -1.26 15.74 14.53
C ILE A 91 0.12 15.62 15.17
N GLY A 92 1.13 15.49 14.34
CA GLY A 92 2.49 15.20 14.75
C GLY A 92 2.65 13.85 15.45
N ALA A 93 1.60 13.04 15.56
CA ALA A 93 1.58 11.78 16.31
C ALA A 93 2.51 10.72 15.70
N GLN A 94 2.95 9.78 16.54
CA GLN A 94 3.76 8.66 16.07
C GLN A 94 3.28 7.32 16.62
N GLY A 95 3.36 6.26 15.81
CA GLY A 95 3.20 4.89 16.27
C GLY A 95 1.76 4.56 16.67
N VAL A 96 0.80 4.82 15.78
CA VAL A 96 -0.62 4.61 16.05
C VAL A 96 -1.27 3.79 14.95
N VAL A 97 -2.09 2.82 15.35
CA VAL A 97 -2.94 2.03 14.45
C VAL A 97 -4.39 2.35 14.74
N LEU A 98 -5.14 2.79 13.73
CA LEU A 98 -6.61 2.82 13.75
C LEU A 98 -7.11 1.59 13.00
N ASP A 99 -7.77 0.66 13.69
CA ASP A 99 -8.19 -0.63 13.14
C ASP A 99 -9.71 -0.83 13.22
N GLY A 100 -10.36 -1.04 12.08
CA GLY A 100 -11.71 -1.58 12.03
C GLY A 100 -12.84 -0.56 12.26
N PHE A 101 -12.57 0.74 12.22
CA PHE A 101 -13.60 1.76 12.45
C PHE A 101 -14.42 2.03 11.18
N GLU A 102 -15.67 2.44 11.37
CA GLU A 102 -16.39 3.19 10.35
C GLU A 102 -16.23 4.69 10.65
N VAL A 103 -15.89 5.48 9.64
CA VAL A 103 -15.72 6.93 9.77
C VAL A 103 -16.50 7.60 8.65
N ARG A 104 -17.57 8.32 8.99
CA ARG A 104 -18.47 8.92 7.99
C ARG A 104 -19.19 10.15 8.51
N GLY A 105 -19.97 10.80 7.66
CA GLY A 105 -21.09 11.64 8.09
C GLY A 105 -20.86 13.13 7.98
N PRO A 106 -21.88 13.93 8.35
CA PRO A 106 -21.88 15.37 8.19
C PRO A 106 -21.03 15.98 9.31
N ASN A 107 -19.71 15.78 9.26
CA ASN A 107 -18.81 16.49 10.16
C ASN A 107 -19.09 17.99 10.02
N ILE A 108 -19.40 18.61 11.17
CA ILE A 108 -20.06 19.91 11.31
C ILE A 108 -19.17 21.11 10.96
N THR A 109 -17.90 20.85 10.64
CA THR A 109 -16.95 21.83 10.15
C THR A 109 -16.33 21.31 8.87
N ALA A 110 -16.12 22.19 7.88
CA ALA A 110 -15.30 21.90 6.70
C ALA A 110 -13.88 21.57 7.18
N THR A 111 -13.60 20.27 7.37
CA THR A 111 -12.28 19.77 7.73
C THR A 111 -11.68 19.13 6.50
N SER A 112 -10.41 19.37 6.24
CA SER A 112 -9.74 18.93 5.03
C SER A 112 -9.66 17.40 4.84
N GLY A 113 -10.12 16.58 5.81
CA GLY A 113 -10.51 15.18 5.60
C GLY A 113 -11.23 14.55 6.80
N LEU A 114 -12.02 13.47 6.60
CA LEU A 114 -12.65 12.71 7.71
C LEU A 114 -11.59 12.08 8.64
N ILE A 115 -10.55 11.50 8.05
CA ILE A 115 -9.30 11.15 8.73
C ILE A 115 -8.23 12.12 8.24
N ARG A 116 -7.52 12.76 9.17
CA ARG A 116 -6.44 13.69 8.86
C ARG A 116 -5.16 13.29 9.57
N ILE A 117 -4.06 13.31 8.85
CA ILE A 117 -2.73 13.01 9.37
C ILE A 117 -1.81 14.14 8.93
N GLU A 118 -1.23 14.87 9.87
CA GLU A 118 -0.35 15.98 9.54
C GLU A 118 0.73 16.25 10.58
N ASN A 119 1.71 17.10 10.27
CA ASN A 119 2.65 17.60 11.27
C ASN A 119 1.99 18.65 12.20
N ASN A 120 2.60 18.91 13.37
CA ASN A 120 2.17 19.99 14.26
C ASN A 120 3.18 21.15 14.34
N GLY A 121 4.06 21.25 13.34
CA GLY A 121 5.16 22.22 13.28
C GLY A 121 6.41 21.82 14.10
N SER A 122 6.27 21.00 15.14
CA SER A 122 7.39 20.48 15.94
C SER A 122 7.71 19.01 15.61
N PHE A 123 6.66 18.21 15.39
CA PHE A 123 6.75 16.78 15.10
C PHE A 123 6.04 16.48 13.78
N ILE A 124 6.67 15.61 12.99
CA ILE A 124 6.10 15.03 11.78
C ILE A 124 5.26 13.83 12.19
N ALA A 125 4.02 13.72 11.68
CA ALA A 125 3.26 12.50 11.88
C ALA A 125 3.95 11.31 11.20
N ASN A 126 4.15 10.23 11.95
CA ASN A 126 5.05 9.15 11.55
C ASN A 126 4.55 7.77 11.99
N TYR A 127 4.70 6.73 11.17
CA TYR A 127 4.25 5.37 11.53
C TYR A 127 2.78 5.30 11.96
N ILE A 128 1.91 5.96 11.17
CA ILE A 128 0.46 5.90 11.36
C ILE A 128 -0.11 4.87 10.38
N THR A 129 -0.93 3.95 10.91
CA THR A 129 -1.60 2.93 10.12
C THR A 129 -3.11 3.08 10.23
N ILE A 130 -3.79 3.26 9.11
CA ILE A 130 -5.24 3.17 9.00
C ILE A 130 -5.53 1.81 8.37
N LYS A 131 -6.27 0.96 9.08
CA LYS A 131 -6.42 -0.45 8.74
C LYS A 131 -7.86 -0.92 8.86
N ASN A 132 -8.33 -1.69 7.89
CA ASN A 132 -9.66 -2.31 7.90
C ASN A 132 -10.78 -1.28 8.18
N CYS A 133 -10.59 -0.01 7.83
CA CYS A 133 -11.57 1.03 8.12
C CYS A 133 -12.50 1.19 6.92
N HIS A 134 -13.75 1.56 7.20
CA HIS A 134 -14.71 2.00 6.20
C HIS A 134 -14.86 3.51 6.30
N VAL A 135 -14.30 4.26 5.34
CA VAL A 135 -14.23 5.73 5.39
C VAL A 135 -15.01 6.32 4.22
N HIS A 136 -16.13 6.97 4.51
CA HIS A 136 -17.03 7.38 3.46
C HIS A 136 -17.95 8.55 3.77
N HIS A 137 -18.58 9.11 2.74
CA HIS A 137 -19.56 10.20 2.86
C HIS A 137 -18.96 11.38 3.64
N ALA A 138 -17.81 11.87 3.17
CA ALA A 138 -17.16 13.02 3.76
C ALA A 138 -18.02 14.28 3.59
N PRO A 139 -17.98 15.23 4.54
CA PRO A 139 -18.76 16.47 4.45
C PRO A 139 -18.24 17.38 3.31
N LEU A 140 -18.96 18.47 3.05
CA LEU A 140 -18.51 19.52 2.14
C LEU A 140 -17.06 19.96 2.45
N GLU A 141 -16.25 20.14 1.41
CA GLU A 141 -14.83 20.54 1.47
C GLU A 141 -13.88 19.52 2.14
N ALA A 142 -14.26 18.25 2.23
CA ALA A 142 -13.43 17.21 2.85
C ALA A 142 -13.07 16.06 1.91
N ASP A 143 -11.81 15.63 1.98
CA ASP A 143 -11.40 14.32 1.48
C ASP A 143 -11.92 13.21 2.42
N CYS A 144 -11.95 11.94 1.98
CA CYS A 144 -12.16 10.86 2.96
C CYS A 144 -10.92 10.74 3.87
N ILE A 145 -9.72 10.73 3.29
CA ILE A 145 -8.47 10.72 4.04
C ILE A 145 -7.51 11.77 3.46
N LYS A 146 -7.06 12.70 4.31
CA LYS A 146 -6.00 13.64 3.96
C LYS A 146 -4.74 13.40 4.75
N VAL A 147 -3.60 13.30 4.06
CA VAL A 147 -2.29 13.17 4.67
C VAL A 147 -1.40 14.30 4.16
N SER A 148 -0.74 15.01 5.07
CA SER A 148 0.07 16.17 4.72
C SER A 148 1.34 16.24 5.55
N ARG A 149 2.52 16.32 4.92
CA ARG A 149 3.81 16.43 5.61
C ARG A 149 4.05 15.31 6.63
N ALA A 150 3.90 14.06 6.18
CA ALA A 150 3.92 12.86 7.03
C ALA A 150 4.86 11.78 6.49
N ARG A 151 5.24 10.80 7.31
CA ARG A 151 6.20 9.75 6.96
C ARG A 151 5.71 8.36 7.39
N ASN A 152 6.07 7.32 6.65
CA ASN A 152 5.79 5.93 7.00
C ASN A 152 4.29 5.66 7.25
N ILE A 153 3.45 6.15 6.35
CA ILE A 153 1.99 6.07 6.46
C ILE A 153 1.49 4.81 5.75
N SER A 154 0.64 4.04 6.42
CA SER A 154 0.06 2.81 5.87
C SER A 154 -1.47 2.90 5.82
N LEU A 155 -2.04 2.61 4.66
CA LEU A 155 -3.48 2.50 4.41
C LEU A 155 -3.76 1.08 3.91
N ILE A 156 -4.40 0.25 4.74
CA ILE A 156 -4.44 -1.20 4.52
C ILE A 156 -5.85 -1.76 4.68
N GLY A 157 -6.36 -2.45 3.66
CA GLY A 157 -7.61 -3.21 3.80
C GLY A 157 -8.86 -2.36 4.01
N CYS A 158 -8.81 -1.07 3.66
CA CYS A 158 -9.91 -0.13 3.88
C CYS A 158 -10.89 -0.13 2.69
N ASP A 159 -12.15 0.20 2.98
CA ASP A 159 -13.18 0.53 1.99
C ASP A 159 -13.42 2.03 2.00
N LEU A 160 -13.19 2.68 0.86
CA LEU A 160 -13.06 4.13 0.75
C LEU A 160 -13.93 4.65 -0.40
N HIS A 161 -14.87 5.55 -0.09
CA HIS A 161 -15.77 6.08 -1.11
C HIS A 161 -16.46 7.38 -0.72
N ASP A 162 -17.02 8.09 -1.71
CA ASP A 162 -17.84 9.29 -1.52
C ASP A 162 -17.16 10.42 -0.72
N PRO A 163 -16.14 11.07 -1.28
CA PRO A 163 -15.57 12.29 -0.70
C PRO A 163 -16.55 13.47 -0.79
N GLY A 164 -16.22 14.56 -0.10
CA GLY A 164 -17.02 15.77 -0.05
C GLY A 164 -17.08 16.51 -1.38
N LEU A 165 -18.12 17.30 -1.60
CA LEU A 165 -18.15 18.27 -2.69
C LEU A 165 -17.34 19.53 -2.34
N ARG A 166 -16.79 20.21 -3.35
CA ARG A 166 -16.25 21.57 -3.15
C ARG A 166 -17.38 22.60 -3.16
N ALA A 167 -17.36 23.51 -2.19
CA ALA A 167 -18.20 24.70 -2.11
C ALA A 167 -18.05 25.59 -3.35
N ALA A 168 -16.89 25.58 -4.00
CA ALA A 168 -16.65 26.27 -5.27
C ALA A 168 -17.42 25.66 -6.46
N GLY A 169 -18.08 24.50 -6.30
CA GLY A 169 -18.91 23.88 -7.33
C GLY A 169 -18.13 23.20 -8.47
N ASN A 170 -16.81 23.08 -8.37
CA ASN A 170 -15.94 22.49 -9.38
C ASN A 170 -15.70 20.98 -9.16
N GLY A 171 -16.72 20.27 -8.69
CA GLY A 171 -16.71 18.81 -8.51
C GLY A 171 -16.31 18.34 -7.10
N PRO A 172 -16.18 17.01 -6.93
CA PRO A 172 -15.80 16.40 -5.67
C PRO A 172 -14.36 16.69 -5.26
N GLN A 173 -14.08 16.45 -3.98
CA GLN A 173 -12.76 16.30 -3.39
C GLN A 173 -12.19 14.89 -3.70
N GLU A 174 -11.01 14.60 -3.16
CA GLU A 174 -10.29 13.36 -3.35
C GLU A 174 -10.75 12.31 -2.32
N THR A 175 -10.77 11.04 -2.71
CA THR A 175 -10.99 10.00 -1.68
C THR A 175 -9.77 9.92 -0.76
N CYS A 176 -8.56 9.95 -1.32
CA CYS A 176 -7.33 10.05 -0.56
C CYS A 176 -6.33 11.04 -1.18
N ASP A 177 -5.99 12.09 -0.43
CA ASP A 177 -5.10 13.18 -0.86
C ASP A 177 -3.81 13.17 -0.04
N TRP A 178 -2.67 12.84 -0.68
CA TRP A 178 -1.36 12.80 -0.02
C TRP A 178 -0.45 13.90 -0.54
N ILE A 179 0.05 14.73 0.38
CA ILE A 179 0.84 15.93 0.10
C ILE A 179 2.12 15.86 0.94
N ASP A 180 3.31 15.90 0.32
CA ASP A 180 4.61 15.71 1.01
C ASP A 180 4.59 14.49 1.95
N VAL A 181 4.32 13.32 1.38
CA VAL A 181 4.36 12.05 2.10
C VAL A 181 5.55 11.23 1.63
N LYS A 182 6.32 10.67 2.57
CA LYS A 182 7.47 9.81 2.22
C LYS A 182 7.32 8.43 2.86
N ASN A 183 7.69 7.38 2.12
CA ASN A 183 7.62 5.97 2.53
C ASN A 183 6.19 5.50 2.82
N GLY A 184 5.31 5.65 1.85
CA GLY A 184 3.89 5.33 2.03
C GLY A 184 3.50 3.96 1.48
N LEU A 185 2.54 3.30 2.14
CA LEU A 185 1.98 2.02 1.70
C LEU A 185 0.46 2.12 1.58
N VAL A 186 -0.07 1.81 0.40
CA VAL A 186 -1.50 1.72 0.12
C VAL A 186 -1.77 0.32 -0.42
N ARG A 187 -2.31 -0.56 0.44
CA ARG A 187 -2.44 -1.98 0.11
C ARG A 187 -3.80 -2.59 0.41
N GLY A 188 -4.33 -3.36 -0.53
CA GLY A 188 -5.51 -4.20 -0.27
C GLY A 188 -6.80 -3.40 -0.05
N ASN A 189 -6.84 -2.14 -0.50
CA ASN A 189 -7.99 -1.28 -0.30
C ASN A 189 -8.97 -1.39 -1.46
N LEU A 190 -10.23 -1.10 -1.17
CA LEU A 190 -11.29 -0.88 -2.15
C LEU A 190 -11.57 0.61 -2.26
N PHE A 191 -11.44 1.14 -3.47
CA PHE A 191 -11.86 2.49 -3.82
C PHE A 191 -13.04 2.41 -4.77
N ARG A 192 -14.14 3.08 -4.42
CA ARG A 192 -15.37 3.09 -5.21
C ARG A 192 -16.13 4.38 -4.96
N TRP A 193 -17.27 4.56 -5.62
CA TRP A 193 -18.28 5.52 -5.21
C TRP A 193 -19.62 4.80 -5.08
N THR A 194 -20.51 5.33 -4.26
CA THR A 194 -21.89 4.82 -4.15
C THR A 194 -22.91 5.89 -4.50
N THR A 195 -22.64 7.11 -4.08
CA THR A 195 -23.53 8.26 -4.25
C THR A 195 -22.81 9.45 -4.86
N GLN A 196 -21.51 9.57 -4.60
CA GLN A 196 -20.70 10.73 -4.93
C GLN A 196 -19.39 10.31 -5.60
N PRO A 197 -19.17 10.64 -6.89
CA PRO A 197 -17.88 10.41 -7.54
C PRO A 197 -16.74 11.14 -6.81
N ALA A 198 -15.51 10.75 -7.09
CA ALA A 198 -14.30 11.35 -6.55
C ALA A 198 -13.54 12.12 -7.64
N ARG A 199 -12.72 13.10 -7.24
CA ARG A 199 -11.79 13.74 -8.19
C ARG A 199 -10.70 12.76 -8.63
N GLN A 200 -9.98 12.25 -7.66
CA GLN A 200 -9.12 11.06 -7.73
C GLN A 200 -9.52 10.13 -6.59
N TYR A 201 -9.37 8.82 -6.79
CA TYR A 201 -9.43 7.89 -5.66
C TYR A 201 -8.18 7.96 -4.80
N PHE A 202 -7.02 8.03 -5.43
CA PHE A 202 -5.76 8.19 -4.72
C PHE A 202 -4.84 9.13 -5.49
N ASN A 203 -4.25 10.10 -4.79
CA ASN A 203 -3.13 10.87 -5.31
C ASN A 203 -1.96 10.89 -4.31
N ALA A 204 -0.73 11.08 -4.81
CA ALA A 204 0.42 11.41 -3.99
C ALA A 204 1.29 12.46 -4.70
N LYS A 205 1.24 13.71 -4.23
CA LYS A 205 1.84 14.89 -4.88
C LYS A 205 2.74 15.67 -3.92
N ALA A 206 3.25 16.82 -4.36
CA ALA A 206 3.97 17.76 -3.51
C ALA A 206 5.30 17.18 -2.96
N GLY A 207 6.09 16.54 -3.82
CA GLY A 207 7.38 15.93 -3.45
C GLY A 207 7.25 14.56 -2.78
N SER A 208 6.04 13.98 -2.83
CA SER A 208 5.76 12.67 -2.24
C SER A 208 6.61 11.59 -2.88
N ARG A 209 7.21 10.73 -2.05
CA ARG A 209 8.18 9.74 -2.52
C ARG A 209 8.14 8.39 -1.87
N ASP A 210 8.65 7.41 -2.59
CA ASP A 210 8.74 6.02 -2.13
C ASP A 210 7.36 5.54 -1.69
N ILE A 211 6.38 5.73 -2.57
CA ILE A 211 4.98 5.40 -2.34
C ILE A 211 4.66 4.11 -3.09
N LEU A 212 4.20 3.10 -2.36
CA LEU A 212 3.80 1.80 -2.90
C LEU A 212 2.29 1.64 -2.84
N ILE A 213 1.66 1.57 -4.01
CA ILE A 213 0.23 1.38 -4.23
C ILE A 213 0.07 -0.02 -4.82
N GLU A 214 -0.35 -0.99 -4.01
CA GLU A 214 -0.44 -2.36 -4.47
C GLU A 214 -1.63 -3.17 -4.00
N ASN A 215 -2.03 -4.16 -4.79
CA ASN A 215 -3.12 -5.08 -4.46
C ASN A 215 -4.44 -4.35 -4.14
N ASN A 216 -4.65 -3.13 -4.65
CA ASN A 216 -5.90 -2.39 -4.45
C ASN A 216 -6.87 -2.64 -5.61
N ILE A 217 -8.14 -2.40 -5.35
CA ILE A 217 -9.22 -2.46 -6.35
C ILE A 217 -9.86 -1.08 -6.45
N PHE A 218 -9.90 -0.52 -7.66
CA PHE A 218 -10.51 0.76 -7.98
C PHE A 218 -11.69 0.53 -8.93
N LEU A 219 -12.91 0.81 -8.48
CA LEU A 219 -14.14 0.50 -9.21
C LEU A 219 -14.84 1.74 -9.73
N ASN A 220 -15.20 1.73 -11.01
CA ASN A 220 -16.09 2.70 -11.62
C ASN A 220 -15.65 4.15 -11.45
N HIS A 221 -14.34 4.42 -11.32
CA HIS A 221 -13.85 5.78 -11.08
C HIS A 221 -14.43 6.75 -12.11
N ASN A 222 -15.07 7.81 -11.64
CA ASN A 222 -15.59 8.85 -12.49
C ASN A 222 -15.21 10.19 -11.90
N SER A 223 -14.58 11.05 -12.70
CA SER A 223 -14.15 12.37 -12.29
C SER A 223 -14.73 13.42 -13.23
N PRO A 224 -15.65 14.29 -12.73
CA PRO A 224 -16.19 15.41 -13.52
C PRO A 224 -15.12 16.39 -14.02
N THR A 225 -13.91 16.34 -13.47
CA THR A 225 -12.76 17.19 -13.84
C THR A 225 -11.74 16.45 -14.72
N ALA A 226 -12.05 15.24 -15.20
CA ALA A 226 -11.18 14.40 -16.03
C ALA A 226 -9.85 14.01 -15.38
N ASP A 227 -9.80 13.98 -14.04
CA ASP A 227 -8.67 13.48 -13.26
C ASP A 227 -8.70 11.94 -13.20
N GLN A 228 -7.59 11.33 -12.78
CA GLN A 228 -7.36 9.88 -12.91
C GLN A 228 -7.72 9.13 -11.63
N ALA A 229 -8.01 7.82 -11.74
CA ALA A 229 -8.31 7.00 -10.57
C ALA A 229 -7.13 6.97 -9.59
N ILE A 230 -5.94 6.66 -10.11
CA ILE A 230 -4.67 6.77 -9.40
C ILE A 230 -3.87 7.90 -10.02
N GLN A 231 -3.35 8.82 -9.22
CA GLN A 231 -2.44 9.86 -9.70
C GLN A 231 -1.08 9.77 -9.00
N LEU A 232 -0.06 9.50 -9.81
CA LEU A 232 1.34 9.58 -9.41
C LEU A 232 1.84 11.01 -9.65
N GLY A 233 2.32 11.66 -8.59
CA GLY A 233 2.56 13.10 -8.59
C GLY A 233 1.27 13.91 -8.64
N GLY A 234 1.35 15.16 -9.10
CA GLY A 234 0.18 16.03 -9.21
C GLY A 234 0.52 17.50 -9.35
N TYR A 235 -0.46 18.35 -9.05
CA TYR A 235 -0.29 19.79 -8.97
C TYR A 235 -0.27 20.22 -7.51
N SER A 236 0.79 20.89 -7.09
CA SER A 236 0.90 21.48 -5.75
C SER A 236 1.45 22.91 -5.78
N SER A 237 1.23 23.63 -4.67
CA SER A 237 1.72 24.99 -4.47
C SER A 237 3.26 25.04 -4.35
N LEU A 238 3.86 26.17 -4.76
CA LEU A 238 5.32 26.43 -4.73
C LEU A 238 6.01 26.10 -3.40
N GLU A 239 5.30 26.25 -2.28
CA GLU A 239 5.82 25.95 -0.95
C GLU A 239 6.20 24.47 -0.73
N TYR A 240 5.57 23.54 -1.45
CA TYR A 240 5.79 22.10 -1.26
C TYR A 240 6.92 21.55 -2.12
N ILE A 241 7.28 22.28 -3.19
CA ILE A 241 8.28 21.82 -4.16
C ILE A 241 9.53 22.67 -4.04
N VAL A 242 9.50 23.91 -4.54
CA VAL A 242 10.67 24.79 -4.58
C VAL A 242 11.19 25.13 -3.19
N ALA A 243 10.30 25.55 -2.28
CA ALA A 243 10.73 25.94 -0.93
C ALA A 243 11.20 24.75 -0.08
N ALA A 244 10.77 23.53 -0.42
CA ALA A 244 11.21 22.29 0.21
C ALA A 244 12.49 21.70 -0.43
N GLY A 245 12.99 22.32 -1.50
CA GLY A 245 14.16 21.84 -2.25
C GLY A 245 13.88 20.61 -3.12
N GLU A 246 12.62 20.36 -3.48
CA GLU A 246 12.19 19.25 -4.33
C GLU A 246 12.09 19.68 -5.81
N GLU A 247 12.37 18.77 -6.74
CA GLU A 247 12.35 19.04 -8.18
C GLU A 247 11.10 18.50 -8.89
N TYR A 248 10.52 17.42 -8.34
CA TYR A 248 9.41 16.66 -8.91
C TYR A 248 8.24 16.58 -7.92
N GLU A 249 7.02 16.50 -8.46
CA GLU A 249 5.78 16.34 -7.69
C GLU A 249 5.65 14.93 -7.11
N GLY A 250 6.19 13.93 -7.81
CA GLY A 250 6.32 12.56 -7.33
C GLY A 250 7.72 11.97 -7.60
N ILE A 251 8.24 11.19 -6.67
CA ILE A 251 9.55 10.52 -6.82
C ILE A 251 9.42 9.05 -6.41
N ASN A 252 9.85 8.11 -7.27
CA ASN A 252 9.79 6.67 -6.99
C ASN A 252 8.41 6.20 -6.51
N GLN A 253 7.37 6.43 -7.31
CA GLN A 253 6.02 6.01 -6.98
C GLN A 253 5.64 4.78 -7.80
N ILE A 254 5.14 3.75 -7.10
CA ILE A 254 4.89 2.42 -7.65
C ILE A 254 3.40 2.10 -7.57
N ALA A 255 2.79 1.82 -8.72
CA ALA A 255 1.46 1.22 -8.83
C ALA A 255 1.62 -0.21 -9.37
N ARG A 256 1.45 -1.23 -8.51
CA ARG A 256 1.58 -2.62 -8.93
C ARG A 256 0.49 -3.56 -8.45
N ASN A 257 0.18 -4.62 -9.20
CA ASN A 257 -0.83 -5.62 -8.83
C ASN A 257 -2.21 -5.00 -8.49
N ASN A 258 -2.53 -3.80 -8.97
CA ASN A 258 -3.84 -3.20 -8.75
C ASN A 258 -4.81 -3.65 -9.84
N ILE A 259 -6.09 -3.65 -9.50
CA ILE A 259 -7.18 -3.85 -10.46
C ILE A 259 -7.94 -2.54 -10.57
N ILE A 260 -8.08 -2.03 -11.79
CA ILE A 260 -8.81 -0.80 -12.08
C ILE A 260 -9.91 -1.15 -13.08
N ILE A 261 -11.16 -1.04 -12.66
CA ILE A 261 -12.33 -1.53 -13.40
C ILE A 261 -13.20 -0.34 -13.77
N ALA A 262 -13.53 -0.22 -15.05
CA ALA A 262 -14.54 0.70 -15.56
C ALA A 262 -14.33 2.17 -15.12
N SER A 263 -13.07 2.59 -14.99
CA SER A 263 -12.76 4.02 -14.85
C SER A 263 -13.25 4.74 -16.10
N THR A 264 -14.13 5.74 -15.94
CA THR A 264 -14.63 6.58 -17.02
C THR A 264 -13.69 7.75 -17.33
N THR A 265 -12.56 7.83 -16.63
CA THR A 265 -11.40 8.67 -16.94
C THR A 265 -10.13 7.82 -17.01
N SER A 266 -8.96 8.39 -17.26
CA SER A 266 -7.72 7.61 -17.30
C SER A 266 -7.50 6.82 -16.00
N ALA A 267 -7.02 5.59 -16.12
CA ALA A 267 -6.81 4.71 -14.98
C ALA A 267 -5.67 5.21 -14.08
N ILE A 268 -4.57 5.64 -14.71
CA ILE A 268 -3.38 6.14 -14.00
C ILE A 268 -2.93 7.47 -14.61
N GLY A 269 -2.67 8.47 -13.78
CA GLY A 269 -2.04 9.72 -14.14
C GLY A 269 -0.59 9.79 -13.69
N ILE A 270 0.27 10.39 -14.50
CA ILE A 270 1.66 10.71 -14.16
C ILE A 270 1.83 12.21 -14.39
N VAL A 271 2.10 12.96 -13.33
CA VAL A 271 2.18 14.43 -13.37
C VAL A 271 3.44 14.89 -12.64
N ASN A 272 4.46 15.28 -13.43
CA ASN A 272 5.78 15.71 -12.96
C ASN A 272 6.42 14.70 -12.00
N VAL A 273 6.69 13.49 -12.51
CA VAL A 273 7.26 12.38 -11.72
C VAL A 273 8.64 11.97 -12.22
N ASN A 274 9.56 11.70 -11.28
CA ASN A 274 10.80 10.98 -11.54
C ASN A 274 10.73 9.58 -10.94
N GLY A 275 10.65 8.54 -11.77
CA GLY A 275 10.46 7.17 -11.30
C GLY A 275 8.99 6.83 -11.09
N ALA A 276 8.25 6.70 -12.19
CA ALA A 276 6.87 6.19 -12.18
C ALA A 276 6.88 4.72 -12.61
N TYR A 277 6.45 3.82 -11.73
CA TYR A 277 6.55 2.38 -11.93
C TYR A 277 5.15 1.76 -11.98
N ILE A 278 4.71 1.31 -13.16
CA ILE A 278 3.36 0.78 -13.41
C ILE A 278 3.51 -0.69 -13.83
N TYR A 279 3.29 -1.61 -12.89
CA TYR A 279 3.61 -3.03 -13.08
C TYR A 279 2.49 -3.98 -12.74
N ASN A 280 2.29 -5.04 -13.53
CA ASN A 280 1.42 -6.15 -13.12
C ASN A 280 -0.03 -5.73 -12.77
N ASN A 281 -0.52 -4.60 -13.29
CA ASN A 281 -1.88 -4.15 -13.03
C ASN A 281 -2.85 -4.80 -14.04
N LEU A 282 -4.12 -4.95 -13.63
CA LEU A 282 -5.23 -5.24 -14.53
C LEU A 282 -6.05 -3.96 -14.72
N ILE A 283 -6.02 -3.40 -15.93
CA ILE A 283 -6.84 -2.25 -16.33
C ILE A 283 -7.95 -2.78 -17.22
N TYR A 284 -9.17 -2.84 -16.67
CA TYR A 284 -10.30 -3.55 -17.25
C TYR A 284 -11.43 -2.59 -17.61
N ASN A 285 -11.79 -2.52 -18.89
CA ASN A 285 -12.86 -1.69 -19.46
C ASN A 285 -12.80 -0.20 -19.06
N CYS A 286 -11.61 0.37 -18.89
CA CYS A 286 -11.43 1.79 -18.61
C CYS A 286 -11.48 2.64 -19.90
N VAL A 287 -11.92 3.91 -19.80
CA VAL A 287 -12.19 4.79 -20.96
C VAL A 287 -11.90 6.28 -20.71
N THR A 288 -11.49 7.01 -21.78
CA THR A 288 -12.10 8.25 -22.35
C THR A 288 -11.15 9.02 -23.27
N ASN A 289 -9.83 8.95 -23.08
CA ASN A 289 -8.84 9.57 -23.99
C ASN A 289 -7.50 8.83 -24.01
N ASP A 290 -7.11 8.27 -22.86
CA ASP A 290 -5.95 7.40 -22.66
C ASP A 290 -6.13 6.54 -21.39
N LEU A 291 -5.44 5.39 -21.31
CA LEU A 291 -5.45 4.54 -20.11
C LEU A 291 -4.47 5.08 -19.05
N ILE A 292 -3.31 5.55 -19.50
CA ILE A 292 -2.29 6.21 -18.71
C ILE A 292 -2.09 7.62 -19.28
N SER A 293 -2.32 8.64 -18.45
CA SER A 293 -2.19 10.04 -18.85
C SER A 293 -0.88 10.62 -18.35
N ALA A 294 0.00 11.08 -19.24
CA ALA A 294 1.16 11.89 -18.85
C ALA A 294 0.86 13.38 -19.04
N ARG A 295 1.05 14.18 -17.99
CA ARG A 295 0.82 15.62 -18.02
C ARG A 295 2.03 16.37 -17.45
N THR A 296 2.18 17.63 -17.85
CA THR A 296 3.06 18.56 -17.15
C THR A 296 2.35 19.08 -15.91
N ALA A 297 3.12 19.35 -14.86
CA ALA A 297 2.64 20.24 -13.81
C ALA A 297 2.77 21.68 -14.33
N TYR A 298 1.65 22.36 -14.59
CA TYR A 298 1.52 23.82 -14.66
C TYR A 298 1.80 24.51 -13.29
N GLY A 299 2.44 23.82 -12.35
CA GLY A 299 2.75 24.27 -10.99
C GLY A 299 4.15 23.82 -10.55
N SER A 300 4.82 24.74 -9.85
CA SER A 300 6.03 24.68 -8.99
C SER A 300 7.23 23.76 -9.23
N GLY A 301 7.11 22.57 -9.83
CA GLY A 301 8.27 21.71 -10.11
C GLY A 301 9.16 22.29 -11.21
N SER A 302 10.46 22.41 -10.93
CA SER A 302 11.44 23.05 -11.82
C SER A 302 11.80 22.21 -13.06
N SER A 303 11.58 20.89 -13.02
CA SER A 303 11.93 19.98 -14.13
C SER A 303 10.88 19.93 -15.25
N GLY A 304 9.64 20.38 -14.99
CA GLY A 304 8.59 20.58 -16.01
C GLY A 304 8.01 19.34 -16.69
N GLY A 305 8.54 18.13 -16.46
CA GLY A 305 8.15 16.90 -17.17
C GLY A 305 8.31 15.62 -16.34
N ASN A 306 7.96 14.49 -16.94
CA ASN A 306 8.04 13.15 -16.36
C ASN A 306 9.29 12.44 -16.89
N THR A 307 10.03 11.79 -16.01
CA THR A 307 11.25 11.06 -16.37
C THR A 307 11.34 9.71 -15.65
N ASN A 308 12.01 8.75 -16.27
CA ASN A 308 12.17 7.39 -15.75
C ASN A 308 10.80 6.73 -15.50
N VAL A 309 10.05 6.52 -16.58
CA VAL A 309 8.70 5.94 -16.56
C VAL A 309 8.77 4.50 -17.03
N TYR A 310 8.23 3.56 -16.25
CA TYR A 310 8.27 2.13 -16.53
C TYR A 310 6.86 1.54 -16.58
N ILE A 311 6.51 0.88 -17.69
CA ILE A 311 5.20 0.27 -17.92
C ILE A 311 5.39 -1.18 -18.38
N PHE A 312 5.32 -2.14 -17.46
CA PHE A 312 5.61 -3.54 -17.76
C PHE A 312 4.61 -4.52 -17.15
N ASN A 313 4.41 -5.66 -17.81
CA ASN A 313 3.59 -6.76 -17.32
C ASN A 313 2.14 -6.37 -16.99
N ASN A 314 1.60 -5.29 -17.53
CA ASN A 314 0.21 -4.91 -17.29
C ASN A 314 -0.71 -5.65 -18.26
N ILE A 315 -1.94 -5.91 -17.83
CA ILE A 315 -3.04 -6.34 -18.69
C ILE A 315 -3.93 -5.13 -18.95
N PHE A 316 -3.97 -4.68 -20.20
CA PHE A 316 -4.92 -3.69 -20.68
C PHE A 316 -6.03 -4.43 -21.43
N ASN A 317 -7.22 -4.50 -20.83
CA ASN A 317 -8.32 -5.30 -21.34
C ASN A 317 -9.57 -4.43 -21.53
N ASN A 318 -9.94 -4.15 -22.78
CA ASN A 318 -11.21 -3.56 -23.17
C ASN A 318 -12.02 -4.57 -23.98
N THR A 319 -13.00 -5.16 -23.34
CA THR A 319 -13.89 -6.20 -23.90
C THR A 319 -14.92 -5.66 -24.90
N ASN A 320 -15.05 -4.34 -25.01
CA ASN A 320 -15.98 -3.67 -25.93
C ASN A 320 -15.34 -3.16 -27.23
N GLY A 321 -14.01 -3.23 -27.38
CA GLY A 321 -13.32 -2.73 -28.57
C GLY A 321 -12.97 -1.24 -28.56
N ASP A 322 -13.25 -0.53 -27.46
CA ASP A 322 -13.06 0.91 -27.33
C ASP A 322 -11.81 1.29 -26.50
N MET A 323 -10.74 0.50 -26.56
CA MET A 323 -9.48 0.85 -25.91
C MET A 323 -8.94 2.18 -26.46
N PRO A 324 -8.73 3.20 -25.61
CA PRO A 324 -8.06 4.42 -26.04
C PRO A 324 -6.55 4.17 -26.21
N ARG A 325 -5.78 5.24 -26.46
CA ARG A 325 -4.31 5.14 -26.44
C ARG A 325 -3.85 4.67 -25.06
N VAL A 326 -2.88 3.77 -25.00
CA VAL A 326 -2.41 3.24 -23.71
C VAL A 326 -1.68 4.32 -22.91
N LEU A 327 -0.74 5.03 -23.52
CA LEU A 327 -0.03 6.16 -22.91
C LEU A 327 -0.20 7.41 -23.79
N SER A 328 -0.72 8.49 -23.21
CA SER A 328 -0.65 9.82 -23.81
C SER A 328 0.60 10.58 -23.36
N GLY A 329 0.99 11.59 -24.15
CA GLY A 329 2.12 12.48 -23.85
C GLY A 329 2.97 12.79 -25.08
N THR A 330 4.04 13.55 -24.88
CA THR A 330 5.01 13.93 -25.93
C THR A 330 6.42 13.82 -25.39
N THR A 331 7.41 13.80 -26.28
CA THR A 331 8.83 13.81 -25.91
C THR A 331 9.27 15.09 -25.19
N ALA A 332 8.46 16.15 -25.22
CA ALA A 332 8.71 17.36 -24.44
C ALA A 332 8.39 17.18 -22.94
N ILE A 333 7.57 16.19 -22.59
CA ILE A 333 7.04 16.00 -21.22
C ILE A 333 7.32 14.59 -20.68
N LEU A 334 7.89 13.72 -21.50
CA LEU A 334 8.28 12.35 -21.20
C LEU A 334 9.71 12.13 -21.70
N SER A 335 10.58 11.70 -20.80
CA SER A 335 11.94 11.24 -21.09
C SER A 335 12.21 9.91 -20.39
N ASN A 336 13.10 9.08 -20.94
CA ASN A 336 13.44 7.76 -20.38
C ASN A 336 12.19 6.91 -20.08
N VAL A 337 11.39 6.66 -21.12
CA VAL A 337 10.20 5.80 -21.03
C VAL A 337 10.59 4.39 -21.45
N PHE A 338 10.38 3.44 -20.54
CA PHE A 338 10.64 2.02 -20.73
C PHE A 338 9.31 1.28 -20.66
N HIS A 339 9.06 0.40 -21.63
CA HIS A 339 7.85 -0.39 -21.68
C HIS A 339 8.12 -1.73 -22.34
N GLY A 340 7.38 -2.77 -21.95
CA GLY A 340 7.59 -4.12 -22.45
C GLY A 340 6.72 -5.16 -21.76
N ASN A 341 6.51 -6.29 -22.44
CA ASN A 341 5.81 -7.45 -21.89
C ASN A 341 4.41 -7.15 -21.32
N ASN A 342 3.69 -6.16 -21.86
CA ASN A 342 2.29 -5.95 -21.51
C ASN A 342 1.39 -6.82 -22.41
N LEU A 343 0.23 -7.20 -21.89
CA LEU A 343 -0.81 -7.87 -22.66
C LEU A 343 -1.93 -6.88 -22.94
N TYR A 344 -2.37 -6.86 -24.20
CA TYR A 344 -3.42 -6.00 -24.67
C TYR A 344 -4.55 -6.79 -25.33
N TYR A 345 -5.77 -6.52 -24.90
CA TYR A 345 -6.97 -7.04 -25.54
C TYR A 345 -7.97 -5.93 -25.77
N ASN A 346 -8.35 -5.72 -27.02
CA ASN A 346 -9.33 -4.71 -27.41
C ASN A 346 -10.46 -5.34 -28.24
N ALA A 347 -10.99 -6.49 -27.82
CA ALA A 347 -12.06 -7.21 -28.51
C ALA A 347 -11.84 -7.42 -30.03
N GLY A 348 -10.59 -7.66 -30.43
CA GLY A 348 -10.20 -7.80 -31.84
C GLY A 348 -10.08 -6.49 -32.64
N VAL A 349 -10.42 -5.35 -32.04
CA VAL A 349 -10.22 -4.01 -32.62
C VAL A 349 -8.75 -3.61 -32.49
N ARG A 350 -8.25 -2.89 -33.49
CA ARG A 350 -6.88 -2.36 -33.50
C ARG A 350 -6.64 -1.45 -32.29
N ILE A 351 -5.47 -1.62 -31.67
CA ILE A 351 -5.02 -0.78 -30.57
C ILE A 351 -4.32 0.46 -31.14
N LEU A 352 -4.71 1.63 -30.65
CA LEU A 352 -4.20 2.91 -31.13
C LEU A 352 -2.78 3.18 -30.63
N THR A 353 -1.95 3.75 -31.51
CA THR A 353 -0.63 4.26 -31.15
C THR A 353 -0.77 5.53 -30.31
N GLY A 354 -0.11 5.54 -29.16
CA GLY A 354 0.04 6.72 -28.30
C GLY A 354 1.46 7.24 -28.34
N PHE A 355 2.05 7.50 -27.16
CA PHE A 355 3.48 7.80 -27.04
C PHE A 355 4.35 6.64 -27.57
N TYR A 356 3.92 5.40 -27.33
CA TYR A 356 4.47 4.20 -27.96
C TYR A 356 3.36 3.44 -28.71
N ASN A 357 3.76 2.48 -29.53
CA ASN A 357 2.84 1.60 -30.26
C ASN A 357 2.74 0.24 -29.58
N PRO A 358 1.60 -0.09 -28.92
CA PRO A 358 1.37 -1.40 -28.31
C PRO A 358 1.54 -2.58 -29.28
N ASN A 359 1.26 -2.36 -30.58
CA ASN A 359 1.34 -3.40 -31.59
C ASN A 359 2.77 -3.80 -31.97
N THR A 360 3.78 -3.04 -31.54
CA THR A 360 5.19 -3.30 -31.82
C THR A 360 6.06 -3.20 -30.56
N GLU A 361 5.44 -3.22 -29.39
CA GLU A 361 6.17 -3.25 -28.12
C GLU A 361 6.91 -4.59 -27.98
N ASN A 362 8.13 -4.55 -27.44
CA ASN A 362 8.92 -5.75 -27.19
C ASN A 362 8.24 -6.64 -26.14
N GLY A 363 8.04 -7.92 -26.47
CA GLY A 363 7.36 -8.89 -25.60
C GLY A 363 5.85 -8.69 -25.47
N ALA A 364 5.25 -7.78 -26.24
CA ALA A 364 3.80 -7.55 -26.17
C ALA A 364 2.99 -8.78 -26.60
N ILE A 365 1.86 -8.98 -25.93
CA ILE A 365 0.86 -9.99 -26.27
C ILE A 365 -0.42 -9.29 -26.69
N ILE A 366 -0.97 -9.67 -27.84
CA ILE A 366 -2.24 -9.11 -28.35
C ILE A 366 -3.25 -10.25 -28.44
N SER A 367 -3.83 -10.60 -27.31
CA SER A 367 -4.78 -11.72 -27.18
C SER A 367 -5.74 -11.48 -26.02
N ASP A 368 -6.88 -12.16 -26.02
CA ASP A 368 -7.73 -12.22 -24.84
C ASP A 368 -6.92 -12.76 -23.64
N PRO A 369 -6.86 -12.06 -22.49
CA PRO A 369 -6.14 -12.54 -21.32
C PRO A 369 -6.83 -13.73 -20.64
N GLN A 370 -8.07 -14.07 -21.02
CA GLN A 370 -8.86 -15.16 -20.45
C GLN A 370 -8.98 -15.06 -18.92
N ILE A 371 -9.24 -13.83 -18.45
CA ILE A 371 -9.46 -13.52 -17.04
C ILE A 371 -10.96 -13.60 -16.75
N ALA A 372 -11.30 -14.23 -15.63
CA ALA A 372 -12.63 -14.17 -15.05
C ALA A 372 -12.57 -13.44 -13.71
N MET A 373 -13.56 -12.60 -13.45
CA MET A 373 -13.76 -11.91 -12.17
C MET A 373 -15.24 -11.55 -12.01
N LEU A 374 -15.75 -11.54 -10.78
CA LEU A 374 -17.09 -11.05 -10.48
C LEU A 374 -17.13 -9.53 -10.61
N ASP A 375 -18.21 -9.01 -11.19
CA ASP A 375 -18.56 -7.60 -11.07
C ASP A 375 -19.27 -7.41 -9.72
N SER A 376 -18.56 -6.83 -8.74
CA SER A 376 -19.05 -6.68 -7.38
C SER A 376 -18.50 -5.40 -6.76
N GLY A 377 -19.29 -4.76 -5.90
CA GLY A 377 -18.83 -3.65 -5.06
C GLY A 377 -18.05 -4.09 -3.81
N ASP A 378 -17.62 -5.35 -3.72
CA ASP A 378 -16.93 -5.95 -2.58
C ASP A 378 -15.53 -6.44 -2.98
N TYR A 379 -14.52 -6.05 -2.19
CA TYR A 379 -13.12 -6.40 -2.46
C TYR A 379 -12.91 -7.92 -2.49
N ASN A 380 -13.43 -8.64 -1.49
CA ASN A 380 -13.21 -10.07 -1.36
C ASN A 380 -13.91 -10.85 -2.46
N ALA A 381 -15.10 -10.40 -2.90
CA ALA A 381 -15.81 -11.00 -4.02
C ALA A 381 -14.98 -10.92 -5.32
N ILE A 382 -14.44 -9.75 -5.65
CA ILE A 382 -13.57 -9.60 -6.83
C ILE A 382 -12.28 -10.40 -6.64
N PHE A 383 -11.60 -10.20 -5.51
CA PHE A 383 -10.31 -10.83 -5.23
C PHE A 383 -10.38 -12.36 -5.29
N ASN A 384 -11.40 -12.97 -4.67
CA ASN A 384 -11.55 -14.44 -4.63
C ASN A 384 -12.03 -15.02 -5.97
N SER A 385 -12.75 -14.24 -6.78
CA SER A 385 -13.23 -14.71 -8.09
C SER A 385 -12.24 -14.48 -9.22
N LEU A 386 -11.30 -13.54 -9.04
CA LEU A 386 -10.27 -13.25 -10.02
C LEU A 386 -9.48 -14.52 -10.33
N SER A 387 -9.47 -14.93 -11.58
CA SER A 387 -8.76 -16.12 -12.05
C SER A 387 -8.27 -15.91 -13.47
N ILE A 388 -7.23 -16.67 -13.84
CA ILE A 388 -6.66 -16.71 -15.18
C ILE A 388 -6.79 -18.13 -15.72
N SER A 389 -7.25 -18.28 -16.96
CA SER A 389 -7.32 -19.59 -17.62
C SER A 389 -5.93 -20.20 -17.75
N ALA A 390 -5.83 -21.53 -17.59
CA ALA A 390 -4.60 -22.29 -17.82
C ALA A 390 -4.07 -22.20 -19.27
N THR A 391 -4.90 -21.73 -20.21
CA THR A 391 -4.52 -21.51 -21.61
C THR A 391 -4.16 -20.05 -21.92
N SER A 392 -4.19 -19.17 -20.92
CA SER A 392 -3.94 -17.75 -21.12
C SER A 392 -2.49 -17.52 -21.56
N GLN A 393 -2.31 -16.62 -22.51
CA GLN A 393 -0.98 -16.19 -22.94
C GLN A 393 -0.28 -15.27 -21.94
N ALA A 394 -0.97 -14.81 -20.88
CA ALA A 394 -0.32 -14.04 -19.83
C ALA A 394 0.60 -14.89 -18.94
N ILE A 395 0.46 -16.21 -18.94
CA ILE A 395 1.25 -17.13 -18.13
C ILE A 395 2.69 -17.18 -18.65
N ASP A 396 3.68 -17.04 -17.76
CA ASP A 396 5.11 -17.17 -18.04
C ASP A 396 5.68 -16.22 -19.13
N HIS A 397 5.03 -15.08 -19.37
CA HIS A 397 5.42 -14.15 -20.43
C HIS A 397 5.78 -12.73 -19.95
N GLY A 398 5.72 -12.48 -18.64
CA GLY A 398 6.20 -11.27 -18.00
C GLY A 398 7.72 -11.25 -17.79
N THR A 399 8.25 -10.08 -17.45
CA THR A 399 9.69 -9.87 -17.20
C THR A 399 9.95 -9.03 -15.96
N ILE A 400 11.15 -9.10 -15.41
CA ILE A 400 11.68 -8.00 -14.60
C ILE A 400 12.34 -7.02 -15.57
N PRO A 401 11.97 -5.72 -15.60
CA PRO A 401 12.47 -4.79 -16.62
C PRO A 401 14.00 -4.66 -16.61
N ASP A 402 14.61 -4.56 -15.42
CA ASP A 402 16.06 -4.55 -15.21
C ASP A 402 16.43 -4.77 -13.71
N SER A 403 17.72 -4.82 -13.39
CA SER A 403 18.23 -5.05 -12.03
C SER A 403 18.08 -3.86 -11.05
N VAL A 404 17.69 -2.68 -11.53
CA VAL A 404 17.51 -1.47 -10.71
C VAL A 404 16.04 -1.10 -10.49
N THR A 405 15.13 -1.65 -11.28
CA THR A 405 13.69 -1.48 -11.10
C THR A 405 13.19 -2.16 -9.82
N PRO A 406 12.27 -1.53 -9.06
CA PRO A 406 11.65 -2.17 -7.90
C PRO A 406 10.97 -3.47 -8.33
N GLY A 407 11.42 -4.61 -7.79
CA GLY A 407 10.87 -5.91 -8.14
C GLY A 407 9.39 -6.06 -7.75
N VAL A 408 8.69 -7.02 -8.33
CA VAL A 408 7.33 -7.42 -7.93
C VAL A 408 7.43 -8.79 -7.26
N PRO A 409 7.77 -8.86 -5.96
CA PRO A 409 8.12 -10.13 -5.32
C PRO A 409 6.92 -11.08 -5.17
N PHE A 410 5.69 -10.52 -5.13
CA PHE A 410 4.46 -11.29 -4.98
C PHE A 410 3.39 -10.85 -5.96
N ASP A 411 2.49 -11.76 -6.27
CA ASP A 411 1.22 -11.45 -6.90
C ASP A 411 0.21 -10.88 -5.88
N MET A 412 -1.00 -10.58 -6.35
CA MET A 412 -2.06 -10.03 -5.51
C MET A 412 -2.48 -10.97 -4.38
N ARG A 413 -2.38 -12.29 -4.60
CA ARG A 413 -2.71 -13.34 -3.62
C ARG A 413 -1.56 -13.65 -2.66
N GLY A 414 -0.41 -12.99 -2.82
CA GLY A 414 0.77 -13.20 -1.99
C GLY A 414 1.64 -14.37 -2.43
N PHE A 415 1.39 -14.97 -3.59
CA PHE A 415 2.29 -15.98 -4.16
C PHE A 415 3.56 -15.32 -4.67
N SER A 416 4.71 -15.96 -4.42
CA SER A 416 6.00 -15.51 -4.94
C SER A 416 6.03 -15.51 -6.46
N ARG A 417 6.69 -14.51 -7.03
CA ARG A 417 6.95 -14.46 -8.48
C ARG A 417 8.41 -14.80 -8.79
N PRO A 418 8.68 -15.56 -9.88
CA PRO A 418 7.72 -16.31 -10.68
C PRO A 418 7.32 -17.64 -10.00
N LEU A 419 6.12 -18.15 -10.27
CA LEU A 419 5.76 -19.54 -9.95
C LEU A 419 6.14 -20.51 -11.08
N GLY A 420 6.09 -20.05 -12.32
CA GLY A 420 6.48 -20.81 -13.50
C GLY A 420 7.88 -20.47 -14.00
N SER A 421 8.06 -20.52 -15.31
CA SER A 421 9.32 -20.23 -15.98
C SER A 421 9.65 -18.74 -16.08
N ALA A 422 8.64 -17.87 -15.99
CA ALA A 422 8.81 -16.43 -15.88
C ALA A 422 7.64 -15.81 -15.09
N TYR A 423 7.63 -14.48 -14.98
CA TYR A 423 6.52 -13.79 -14.31
C TYR A 423 5.26 -13.97 -15.15
N ASP A 424 4.10 -14.03 -14.52
CA ASP A 424 2.84 -13.86 -15.23
C ASP A 424 2.55 -12.37 -15.46
N ILE A 425 2.02 -12.04 -16.63
CA ILE A 425 1.52 -10.69 -16.93
C ILE A 425 0.23 -10.48 -16.13
N GLY A 426 0.10 -9.31 -15.51
CA GLY A 426 -1.04 -8.94 -14.69
C GLY A 426 -0.88 -9.30 -13.21
N PRO A 427 -1.97 -9.17 -12.43
CA PRO A 427 -1.89 -9.16 -10.96
C PRO A 427 -1.78 -10.54 -10.31
N LEU A 428 -1.95 -11.63 -11.05
CA LEU A 428 -1.88 -13.01 -10.53
C LEU A 428 -0.69 -13.77 -11.09
N GLU A 429 -0.25 -14.79 -10.35
CA GLU A 429 0.52 -15.92 -10.86
C GLU A 429 -0.38 -17.16 -10.96
N PHE A 430 -0.33 -17.84 -12.09
CA PHE A 430 -0.95 -19.12 -12.33
C PHE A 430 -0.11 -20.23 -11.72
N ASN A 431 -0.73 -21.05 -10.87
CA ASN A 431 -0.07 -22.21 -10.29
C ASN A 431 -0.54 -23.51 -10.95
N PRO A 432 0.25 -24.11 -11.88
CA PRO A 432 -0.16 -25.32 -12.58
C PRO A 432 -0.25 -26.57 -11.69
N THR A 433 0.33 -26.53 -10.48
CA THR A 433 0.39 -27.68 -9.55
C THR A 433 -0.77 -27.76 -8.57
N LYS A 434 -1.61 -26.70 -8.49
CA LYS A 434 -2.83 -26.71 -7.69
C LYS A 434 -4.01 -26.88 -8.63
N THR A 435 -4.76 -27.96 -8.48
CA THR A 435 -6.12 -28.03 -9.03
C THR A 435 -6.93 -26.95 -8.31
N GLU A 436 -7.11 -25.78 -8.92
CA GLU A 436 -8.01 -24.75 -8.39
C GLU A 436 -9.45 -25.28 -8.48
N LYS A 437 -9.86 -26.09 -7.50
CA LYS A 437 -11.24 -26.54 -7.34
C LYS A 437 -11.98 -25.45 -6.55
N ASN A 438 -12.95 -24.80 -7.19
CA ASN A 438 -13.89 -23.86 -6.57
C ASN A 438 -13.27 -22.60 -5.91
N GLY A 439 -12.23 -22.01 -6.51
CA GLY A 439 -11.85 -20.61 -6.22
C GLY A 439 -11.40 -20.30 -4.79
N LEU A 440 -11.20 -21.30 -3.92
CA LEU A 440 -10.66 -21.10 -2.58
C LEU A 440 -9.75 -22.28 -2.24
N PRO A 441 -8.47 -22.05 -1.91
CA PRO A 441 -7.84 -22.91 -0.91
C PRO A 441 -8.69 -22.80 0.37
N GLU A 442 -8.90 -23.92 1.07
CA GLU A 442 -9.31 -23.87 2.47
C GLU A 442 -8.16 -23.21 3.26
N ILE A 443 -8.19 -21.87 3.38
CA ILE A 443 -7.15 -21.13 4.10
C ILE A 443 -7.38 -21.35 5.60
N LYS A 444 -6.84 -22.45 6.14
CA LYS A 444 -6.11 -22.29 7.40
C LYS A 444 -5.07 -21.23 7.10
N LYS A 445 -5.02 -20.14 7.87
CA LYS A 445 -4.07 -19.04 7.64
C LYS A 445 -2.66 -19.57 7.84
N GLU A 446 -2.11 -20.25 6.84
CA GLU A 446 -0.72 -20.68 6.76
C GLU A 446 0.09 -19.43 6.45
N GLY A 447 1.06 -19.10 7.30
CA GLY A 447 1.76 -17.85 7.14
C GLY A 447 2.92 -17.70 8.11
N ILE A 448 3.81 -16.80 7.73
CA ILE A 448 4.88 -16.35 8.61
C ILE A 448 4.25 -15.43 9.65
N LEU A 449 4.58 -15.64 10.92
CA LEU A 449 4.32 -14.66 11.97
C LEU A 449 5.65 -14.06 12.39
N VAL A 450 5.69 -12.74 12.49
CA VAL A 450 6.89 -11.99 12.85
C VAL A 450 6.59 -11.10 14.04
N HIS A 451 7.34 -11.31 15.12
CA HIS A 451 7.15 -10.60 16.37
C HIS A 451 8.48 -10.42 17.13
N PRO A 452 8.80 -9.20 17.61
CA PRO A 452 8.08 -7.96 17.35
C PRO A 452 8.18 -7.59 15.85
N ASN A 453 7.20 -6.85 15.34
CA ASN A 453 7.23 -6.29 14.00
C ASN A 453 6.31 -5.06 13.94
N PRO A 454 6.84 -3.83 14.01
CA PRO A 454 8.25 -3.49 13.75
C PRO A 454 9.26 -3.96 14.83
N PHE A 455 10.55 -4.06 14.51
CA PHE A 455 11.60 -4.62 15.38
C PHE A 455 12.92 -3.83 15.41
N ASN A 456 13.74 -3.99 16.46
CA ASN A 456 15.09 -3.42 16.59
C ASN A 456 15.94 -4.15 17.65
N PRO A 457 17.17 -4.60 17.35
CA PRO A 457 17.65 -4.94 16.01
C PRO A 457 17.10 -6.30 15.56
N ALA A 458 16.29 -7.00 16.37
CA ALA A 458 15.92 -8.38 16.14
C ALA A 458 14.41 -8.68 16.18
N THR A 459 13.94 -9.56 15.29
CA THR A 459 12.56 -10.07 15.22
C THR A 459 12.56 -11.59 15.22
N THR A 460 11.50 -12.19 15.77
CA THR A 460 11.29 -13.64 15.73
C THR A 460 10.34 -13.99 14.60
N ILE A 461 10.78 -14.85 13.71
CA ILE A 461 10.08 -15.37 12.55
C ILE A 461 9.61 -16.79 12.88
N THR A 462 8.31 -17.02 12.80
CA THR A 462 7.73 -18.36 12.90
C THR A 462 6.95 -18.70 11.63
N LEU A 463 6.87 -19.99 11.30
CA LEU A 463 5.99 -20.49 10.24
C LEU A 463 5.06 -21.51 10.86
N ASN A 464 3.77 -21.19 10.97
CA ASN A 464 2.80 -22.01 11.69
C ASN A 464 2.47 -23.37 11.03
N THR A 465 3.01 -23.63 9.84
CA THR A 465 2.92 -24.90 9.11
C THR A 465 4.28 -25.56 8.88
N ALA A 466 5.32 -25.13 9.61
CA ALA A 466 6.64 -25.72 9.45
C ALA A 466 6.66 -27.21 9.83
N ALA A 467 6.94 -28.06 8.85
CA ALA A 467 7.13 -29.50 9.08
C ALA A 467 8.45 -29.71 9.84
N PHE A 468 8.38 -30.27 11.05
CA PHE A 468 9.50 -30.40 12.00
C PHE A 468 10.82 -30.90 11.36
N ASN A 469 10.75 -31.90 10.48
CA ASN A 469 11.91 -32.56 9.88
C ASN A 469 12.34 -31.97 8.51
N ARG A 470 11.73 -30.88 8.05
CA ARG A 470 12.02 -30.25 6.76
C ARG A 470 13.05 -29.13 6.91
N GLN A 471 13.89 -28.97 5.90
CA GLN A 471 14.80 -27.84 5.74
C GLN A 471 14.10 -26.69 5.02
N TYR A 472 14.38 -25.47 5.47
CA TYR A 472 13.82 -24.23 4.97
C TYR A 472 14.94 -23.23 4.65
N THR A 473 14.74 -22.41 3.63
CA THR A 473 15.60 -21.27 3.31
C THR A 473 14.85 -19.98 3.61
N LEU A 474 15.44 -19.08 4.39
CA LEU A 474 14.89 -17.75 4.65
C LEU A 474 15.68 -16.74 3.84
N GLU A 475 15.01 -15.88 3.10
CA GLU A 475 15.58 -14.76 2.37
C GLU A 475 14.93 -13.49 2.89
N ILE A 476 15.73 -12.49 3.20
CA ILE A 476 15.22 -11.20 3.65
C ILE A 476 15.68 -10.15 2.67
N SER A 477 14.74 -9.41 2.11
CA SER A 477 14.96 -8.36 1.12
C SER A 477 14.47 -7.02 1.63
N ASP A 478 14.91 -5.91 1.05
CA ASP A 478 14.33 -4.59 1.34
C ASP A 478 13.03 -4.33 0.54
N ILE A 479 12.42 -3.15 0.69
CA ILE A 479 11.20 -2.77 -0.05
C ILE A 479 11.34 -2.82 -1.57
N TYR A 480 12.56 -2.70 -2.08
CA TYR A 480 12.84 -2.71 -3.51
C TYR A 480 13.07 -4.13 -4.03
N GLY A 481 13.05 -5.14 -3.14
CA GLY A 481 13.27 -6.55 -3.48
C GLY A 481 14.74 -6.96 -3.49
N ARG A 482 15.68 -6.09 -3.07
CA ARG A 482 17.11 -6.42 -3.02
C ARG A 482 17.38 -7.35 -1.83
N LEU A 483 18.02 -8.49 -2.08
CA LEU A 483 18.37 -9.47 -1.04
C LEU A 483 19.37 -8.87 -0.04
N ILE A 484 18.99 -8.85 1.23
CA ILE A 484 19.77 -8.32 2.37
C ILE A 484 20.46 -9.44 3.13
N ASP A 485 19.73 -10.50 3.48
CA ASP A 485 20.24 -11.64 4.24
C ASP A 485 19.61 -12.96 3.77
N LYS A 486 20.33 -14.07 3.95
CA LYS A 486 19.85 -15.43 3.58
C LYS A 486 20.29 -16.46 4.61
N PHE A 487 19.36 -17.31 5.06
CA PHE A 487 19.59 -18.32 6.09
C PHE A 487 19.05 -19.69 5.66
N LYS A 488 19.64 -20.76 6.21
CA LYS A 488 19.05 -22.10 6.17
C LYS A 488 18.67 -22.50 7.59
N THR A 489 17.48 -23.06 7.76
CA THR A 489 16.92 -23.48 9.05
C THR A 489 16.07 -24.73 8.89
N ASN A 490 15.59 -25.32 9.98
CA ASN A 490 14.66 -26.45 9.95
C ASN A 490 13.29 -26.08 10.51
N GLY A 491 12.30 -26.95 10.29
CA GLY A 491 10.94 -26.68 10.73
C GLY A 491 10.80 -26.58 12.26
N ALA A 492 11.60 -27.30 13.03
CA ALA A 492 11.62 -27.17 14.48
C ALA A 492 12.01 -25.74 14.93
N ALA A 493 13.03 -25.15 14.30
CA ALA A 493 13.45 -23.78 14.57
C ALA A 493 12.41 -22.74 14.13
N LEU A 494 11.71 -22.97 13.02
CA LEU A 494 10.60 -22.09 12.60
C LEU A 494 9.33 -22.24 13.45
N ASN A 495 9.07 -23.40 14.04
CA ASN A 495 7.96 -23.55 14.99
C ASN A 495 8.28 -22.89 16.34
N ASN A 496 9.53 -22.98 16.78
CA ASN A 496 9.98 -22.40 18.05
C ASN A 496 10.30 -20.90 17.96
N GLY A 497 10.58 -20.39 16.76
CA GLY A 497 10.95 -19.01 16.50
C GLY A 497 12.39 -18.85 16.03
N PHE A 498 12.58 -18.50 14.76
CA PHE A 498 13.86 -18.14 14.17
C PHE A 498 14.12 -16.65 14.37
N ILE A 499 15.23 -16.26 14.99
CA ILE A 499 15.53 -14.84 15.25
C ILE A 499 16.37 -14.27 14.10
N TRP A 500 15.88 -13.23 13.44
CA TRP A 500 16.69 -12.42 12.54
C TRP A 500 17.22 -11.18 13.26
N HIS A 501 18.54 -10.97 13.22
CA HIS A 501 19.22 -9.79 13.77
C HIS A 501 19.66 -8.86 12.62
N ALA A 502 18.95 -7.75 12.43
CA ALA A 502 19.24 -6.74 11.43
C ALA A 502 20.17 -5.62 11.94
N GLN A 503 21.08 -5.95 12.87
CA GLN A 503 22.07 -5.00 13.40
C GLN A 503 22.85 -4.38 12.24
N GLY A 504 22.93 -3.05 12.19
CA GLY A 504 23.63 -2.32 11.14
C GLY A 504 22.81 -2.05 9.87
N ARG A 505 21.67 -2.72 9.63
CA ARG A 505 20.81 -2.47 8.46
C ARG A 505 20.00 -1.16 8.61
N PRO A 506 19.71 -0.37 7.55
CA PRO A 506 18.96 0.89 7.67
C PRO A 506 17.54 0.70 8.22
N SER A 507 16.99 1.67 8.97
CA SER A 507 15.56 1.64 9.31
C SER A 507 14.73 1.64 8.02
N GLY A 508 13.67 0.84 7.98
CA GLY A 508 12.84 0.70 6.80
C GLY A 508 12.04 -0.59 6.79
N ILE A 509 11.29 -0.77 5.71
CA ILE A 509 10.54 -2.00 5.48
C ILE A 509 11.45 -2.99 4.75
N TYR A 510 11.33 -4.24 5.16
CA TYR A 510 11.96 -5.43 4.63
C TYR A 510 10.86 -6.47 4.35
N ILE A 511 11.21 -7.52 3.65
CA ILE A 511 10.32 -8.63 3.30
C ILE A 511 11.10 -9.90 3.61
N ILE A 512 10.55 -10.78 4.45
CA ILE A 512 11.05 -12.13 4.58
C ILE A 512 10.31 -13.07 3.63
N THR A 513 11.05 -14.02 3.05
CA THR A 513 10.57 -15.11 2.22
C THR A 513 11.14 -16.42 2.78
N VAL A 514 10.28 -17.38 3.11
CA VAL A 514 10.60 -18.71 3.65
C VAL A 514 10.28 -19.76 2.58
N HIS A 515 11.29 -20.42 2.04
CA HIS A 515 11.17 -21.52 1.08
C HIS A 515 11.19 -22.87 1.81
N GLY A 516 10.15 -23.68 1.63
CA GLY A 516 10.00 -24.99 2.27
C GLY A 516 9.41 -26.04 1.33
N GLY A 517 10.26 -26.68 0.53
CA GLY A 517 9.81 -27.63 -0.50
C GLY A 517 9.09 -26.90 -1.65
N ALA A 518 7.83 -27.27 -1.91
CA ALA A 518 7.00 -26.66 -2.96
C ALA A 518 6.27 -25.38 -2.50
N HIS A 519 6.42 -24.97 -1.25
CA HIS A 519 5.74 -23.79 -0.70
C HIS A 519 6.75 -22.70 -0.37
N VAL A 520 6.40 -21.48 -0.74
CA VAL A 520 7.12 -20.26 -0.36
C VAL A 520 6.13 -19.36 0.37
N PHE A 521 6.51 -18.92 1.56
CA PHE A 521 5.73 -17.97 2.37
C PHE A 521 6.50 -16.67 2.46
N SER A 522 5.81 -15.54 2.56
CA SER A 522 6.49 -14.28 2.79
C SER A 522 5.71 -13.36 3.71
N GLU A 523 6.41 -12.48 4.39
CA GLU A 523 5.82 -11.52 5.31
C GLU A 523 6.67 -10.25 5.39
N ARG A 524 6.02 -9.13 5.68
CA ARG A 524 6.69 -7.84 5.83
C ARG A 524 7.43 -7.80 7.15
N LEU A 525 8.64 -7.26 7.14
CA LEU A 525 9.46 -6.93 8.30
C LEU A 525 9.65 -5.42 8.36
N VAL A 526 9.63 -4.80 9.53
CA VAL A 526 9.83 -3.35 9.66
C VAL A 526 10.93 -3.12 10.69
N LEU A 527 12.15 -2.81 10.25
CA LEU A 527 13.27 -2.53 11.14
C LEU A 527 13.27 -1.05 11.50
N LEU A 528 13.29 -0.69 12.79
CA LEU A 528 13.28 0.70 13.23
C LEU A 528 14.39 0.94 14.26
N LYS A 529 15.49 1.58 13.85
CA LYS A 529 16.58 1.97 14.75
C LYS A 529 16.18 3.02 15.78
#